data_AF-A0A9K3D496-F1
#
_entry.id   AF-A0A9K3D496-F1
#
_cell.length_a   1.000
_cell.length_b   1.000
_cell.length_c   1.000
_cell.angle_alpha   90.00
_cell.angle_beta   90.00
_cell.angle_gamma   90.00
#
_symmetry.space_group_name_H-M   'P 1'
#
loop_
_entity.id
_entity.type
_entity.pdbx_description
1 polymer ?
#
loop_
_entity_poly.entity_id
_entity_poly.type
_entity_poly.pdbx_seq_one_letter_code
_entity_poly.pdbx_strand_id
1 'polypeptide(L)'
;LKMWADYDPIKGTLEGSHSTLINCEHIVPQSFFDKNMLFIKYFINCEHIVPQSFFDKKDPMVSDLHHMRPSYSQANSARNHYPFEVIPDDEVTQWYSQDMISTLQPDESDIDQWSRFRKDGSANSAWEPLPENRGTVARAVLYFYTMYDQFIDEIDKIGDINMFLQWNADHPPSDWDGIRNSNAEYMQGNRNPYVDYPDMCDRAFEDLI
;
A
#
# COMPACT_ATOMS: atom_id res chain seq x y z
N LEU A 1 -8.06 6.27 -9.24
CA LEU A 1 -9.07 6.08 -8.16
C LEU A 1 -9.48 4.60 -8.18
N LYS A 2 -8.63 3.59 -7.97
CA LYS A 2 -7.56 3.31 -6.99
C LYS A 2 -8.06 3.16 -5.56
N MET A 3 -7.68 2.05 -4.93
CA MET A 3 -7.69 1.80 -3.48
C MET A 3 -7.03 2.95 -2.70
N TRP A 4 -6.24 3.77 -3.38
CA TRP A 4 -5.58 4.96 -2.88
C TRP A 4 -6.33 6.22 -3.31
N ALA A 5 -6.52 7.13 -2.36
CA ALA A 5 -6.86 8.51 -2.69
C ALA A 5 -5.61 9.16 -3.32
N ASP A 6 -5.58 9.26 -4.65
CA ASP A 6 -4.50 9.93 -5.38
C ASP A 6 -4.47 11.43 -4.98
N TYR A 7 -3.32 11.93 -4.50
CA TYR A 7 -3.09 13.34 -4.15
C TYR A 7 -2.09 14.01 -5.10
N ASP A 8 -2.41 15.24 -5.54
CA ASP A 8 -1.55 16.17 -6.30
C ASP A 8 -0.93 17.27 -5.40
N PRO A 9 0.36 17.19 -5.02
CA PRO A 9 1.04 18.15 -4.18
C PRO A 9 1.51 19.42 -4.90
N ILE A 10 1.33 19.55 -6.22
CA ILE A 10 1.63 20.82 -6.92
C ILE A 10 0.68 21.93 -6.43
N LYS A 11 -0.42 21.59 -5.75
CA LYS A 11 -1.43 22.54 -5.25
C LYS A 11 -1.40 22.83 -3.75
N GLY A 12 -0.48 22.27 -2.96
CA GLY A 12 -0.54 22.39 -1.50
C GLY A 12 0.81 22.52 -0.81
N THR A 13 1.27 23.76 -0.64
CA THR A 13 2.31 24.10 0.35
C THR A 13 1.69 24.06 1.74
N LEU A 14 2.14 23.16 2.62
CA LEU A 14 1.82 23.23 4.05
C LEU A 14 3.01 23.85 4.80
N GLU A 15 2.87 25.13 5.19
CA GLU A 15 3.71 25.73 6.21
C GLU A 15 3.27 25.23 7.59
N GLY A 16 4.20 24.61 8.32
CA GLY A 16 4.27 24.56 9.78
C GLY A 16 3.19 23.76 10.54
N SER A 17 3.56 22.59 11.06
CA SER A 17 3.41 22.31 12.50
C SER A 17 4.30 21.13 12.93
N HIS A 18 5.07 21.34 13.99
CA HIS A 18 5.81 20.28 14.67
C HIS A 18 4.84 19.46 15.52
N SER A 19 4.41 18.30 15.02
CA SER A 19 3.79 17.27 15.85
C SER A 19 4.48 15.93 15.59
N THR A 20 4.91 15.26 16.66
CA THR A 20 5.72 14.02 16.65
C THR A 20 4.90 12.78 16.31
N LEU A 21 3.75 12.93 15.63
CA LEU A 21 2.87 11.85 15.19
C LEU A 21 2.58 12.06 13.71
N ILE A 22 3.42 11.49 12.85
CA ILE A 22 3.22 11.53 11.41
C ILE A 22 2.18 10.46 11.03
N ASN A 23 0.91 10.86 10.92
CA ASN A 23 -0.18 10.00 10.42
C ASN A 23 -0.48 10.24 8.93
N CYS A 24 -1.32 9.37 8.32
CA CYS A 24 -1.76 9.51 6.93
C CYS A 24 -2.40 10.87 6.58
N GLU A 25 -2.90 11.61 7.59
CA GLU A 25 -3.45 12.96 7.44
C GLU A 25 -2.42 14.00 6.98
N HIS A 26 -1.11 13.74 7.14
CA HIS A 26 -0.03 14.59 6.61
C HIS A 26 0.35 14.24 5.16
N ILE A 27 -0.21 13.17 4.60
CA ILE A 27 0.01 12.71 3.22
C ILE A 27 -1.11 13.24 2.29
N VAL A 28 -2.24 13.66 2.85
CA VAL A 28 -3.38 14.24 2.14
C VAL A 28 -3.61 15.70 2.56
N PRO A 29 -3.95 16.62 1.64
CA PRO A 29 -4.03 18.05 1.91
C PRO A 29 -5.27 18.38 2.73
N GLN A 30 -5.17 19.38 3.61
CA GLN A 30 -6.28 19.88 4.44
C GLN A 30 -7.53 20.25 3.60
N SER A 31 -7.37 20.65 2.33
CA SER A 31 -8.48 20.96 1.41
C SER A 31 -9.34 19.76 1.00
N PHE A 32 -8.85 18.52 1.16
CA PHE A 32 -9.67 17.31 1.09
C PHE A 32 -10.56 17.15 2.34
N PHE A 33 -10.19 17.79 3.45
CA PHE A 33 -10.86 17.73 4.75
C PHE A 33 -11.80 18.92 5.02
N ASP A 34 -11.74 19.98 4.21
CA ASP A 34 -12.48 21.24 4.41
C ASP A 34 -13.97 21.19 4.05
N LYS A 35 -14.52 20.03 3.70
CA LYS A 35 -15.97 19.85 3.52
C LYS A 35 -16.46 18.64 4.30
N ASN A 36 -16.84 18.91 5.56
CA ASN A 36 -17.48 17.99 6.52
C ASN A 36 -16.55 16.91 7.12
N MET A 37 -15.70 17.33 8.06
CA MET A 37 -14.83 16.51 8.92
C MET A 37 -15.49 15.31 9.64
N LEU A 38 -16.82 15.23 9.70
CA LEU A 38 -17.56 14.12 10.33
C LEU A 38 -17.85 12.95 9.39
N PHE A 39 -17.81 13.13 8.06
CA PHE A 39 -18.11 12.07 7.08
C PHE A 39 -16.85 11.34 6.57
N ILE A 40 -15.71 12.03 6.46
CA ILE A 40 -14.47 11.46 5.87
C ILE A 40 -13.77 10.47 6.81
N LYS A 41 -13.89 10.66 8.14
CA LYS A 41 -13.35 9.73 9.15
C LYS A 41 -13.95 8.32 9.06
N TYR A 42 -15.12 8.17 8.42
CA TYR A 42 -15.74 6.85 8.20
C TYR A 42 -15.31 6.19 6.88
N PHE A 43 -14.61 6.93 6.00
CA PHE A 43 -14.40 6.50 4.62
C PHE A 43 -12.93 6.22 4.26
N ILE A 44 -11.96 6.93 4.85
CA ILE A 44 -10.53 6.74 4.56
C ILE A 44 -9.74 6.46 5.85
N ASN A 45 -8.92 5.42 5.83
CA ASN A 45 -8.01 4.99 6.89
C ASN A 45 -6.55 5.00 6.41
N CYS A 46 -5.61 4.88 7.35
CA CYS A 46 -4.23 4.52 7.04
C CYS A 46 -4.12 3.01 6.88
N GLU A 47 -3.70 2.57 5.69
CA GLU A 47 -3.26 1.22 5.39
C GLU A 47 -1.78 1.10 5.71
N HIS A 48 -1.41 0.08 6.49
CA HIS A 48 -0.02 -0.35 6.59
C HIS A 48 0.17 -1.53 5.66
N ILE A 49 0.88 -1.33 4.55
CA ILE A 49 1.09 -2.36 3.53
C ILE A 49 1.67 -3.62 4.17
N VAL A 50 2.63 -3.48 5.08
CA VAL A 50 2.98 -4.56 6.03
C VAL A 50 2.09 -4.40 7.27
N PRO A 51 1.19 -5.36 7.59
CA PRO A 51 0.22 -5.19 8.66
C PRO A 51 0.89 -4.98 10.03
N GLN A 52 0.36 -4.06 10.83
CA GLN A 52 0.98 -3.72 12.12
C GLN A 52 1.07 -4.88 13.12
N SER A 53 0.25 -5.92 12.94
CA SER A 53 0.30 -7.13 13.77
C SER A 53 1.60 -7.92 13.62
N PHE A 54 2.33 -7.74 12.52
CA PHE A 54 3.59 -8.44 12.25
C PHE A 54 4.77 -7.90 13.06
N PHE A 55 4.67 -6.65 13.52
CA PHE A 55 5.75 -5.96 14.24
C PHE A 55 5.29 -5.38 15.59
N ASP A 56 4.19 -5.91 16.15
CA ASP A 56 3.60 -5.47 17.41
C ASP A 56 3.30 -3.96 17.50
N LYS A 57 3.06 -3.30 16.36
CA LYS A 57 2.85 -1.84 16.30
C LYS A 57 4.01 -1.01 16.87
N LYS A 58 5.22 -1.56 16.87
CA LYS A 58 6.42 -0.90 17.42
C LYS A 58 6.90 0.23 16.51
N ASP A 59 7.46 1.26 17.13
CA ASP A 59 8.27 2.26 16.45
C ASP A 59 9.63 1.68 16.03
N PRO A 60 10.23 2.17 14.93
CA PRO A 60 9.72 3.21 14.03
C PRO A 60 8.75 2.68 12.95
N MET A 61 8.56 1.37 12.86
CA MET A 61 7.79 0.72 11.78
C MET A 61 6.35 1.25 11.67
N VAL A 62 5.67 1.46 12.79
CA VAL A 62 4.27 1.95 12.77
C VAL A 62 4.12 3.33 12.13
N SER A 63 5.18 4.14 12.11
CA SER A 63 5.19 5.53 11.64
C SER A 63 6.00 5.74 10.35
N ASP A 64 6.59 4.70 9.75
CA ASP A 64 7.36 4.82 8.50
C ASP A 64 6.44 5.09 7.31
N LEU A 65 6.61 6.27 6.70
CA LEU A 65 5.77 6.72 5.59
C LEU A 65 5.94 5.88 4.32
N HIS A 66 7.01 5.10 4.16
CA HIS A 66 7.27 4.36 2.92
C HIS A 66 6.33 3.17 2.74
N HIS A 67 5.75 2.62 3.81
CA HIS A 67 4.74 1.53 3.74
C HIS A 67 3.34 1.91 4.23
N MET A 68 3.11 3.17 4.63
CA MET A 68 1.77 3.69 4.92
C MET A 68 1.07 4.21 3.65
N ARG A 69 -0.23 3.94 3.46
CA ARG A 69 -1.03 4.48 2.34
C ARG A 69 -2.42 4.94 2.81
N PRO A 70 -3.00 5.99 2.23
CA PRO A 70 -4.42 6.24 2.40
C PRO A 70 -5.21 5.12 1.71
N SER A 71 -6.22 4.56 2.38
CA SER A 71 -7.06 3.49 1.85
C SER A 71 -8.51 3.66 2.27
N TYR A 72 -9.43 3.22 1.42
CA TYR A 72 -10.84 3.15 1.80
C TYR A 72 -11.05 2.23 2.99
N SER A 73 -11.79 2.68 3.99
CA SER A 73 -11.95 1.99 5.27
C SER A 73 -12.49 0.56 5.13
N GLN A 74 -13.40 0.35 4.17
CA GLN A 74 -13.97 -0.96 3.87
C GLN A 74 -12.96 -1.91 3.24
N ALA A 75 -12.12 -1.41 2.31
CA ALA A 75 -11.07 -2.20 1.68
C ALA A 75 -9.96 -2.55 2.68
N ASN A 76 -9.49 -1.58 3.47
CA ASN A 76 -8.51 -1.81 4.54
C ASN A 76 -9.01 -2.84 5.56
N SER A 77 -10.26 -2.69 6.02
CA SER A 77 -10.89 -3.65 6.95
C SER A 77 -10.99 -5.07 6.36
N ALA A 78 -11.31 -5.18 5.06
CA ALA A 78 -11.39 -6.45 4.36
C ALA A 78 -10.01 -7.09 4.13
N ARG A 79 -9.01 -6.30 3.71
CA ARG A 79 -7.62 -6.72 3.52
C ARG A 79 -7.04 -7.31 4.81
N ASN A 80 -7.35 -6.72 5.96
CA ASN A 80 -6.95 -7.22 7.27
C ASN A 80 -5.42 -7.44 7.36
N HIS A 81 -4.97 -8.62 7.79
CA HIS A 81 -3.57 -9.04 7.78
C HIS A 81 -3.32 -10.13 6.72
N TYR A 82 -4.20 -10.28 5.73
CA TYR A 82 -4.09 -11.34 4.73
C TYR A 82 -2.90 -11.10 3.79
N PRO A 83 -2.23 -12.17 3.34
CA PRO A 83 -1.14 -12.07 2.39
C PRO A 83 -1.60 -11.52 1.05
N PHE A 84 -0.64 -10.98 0.31
CA PHE A 84 -0.81 -10.63 -1.09
C PHE A 84 -0.59 -11.85 -1.97
N GLU A 85 -1.48 -12.05 -2.93
CA GLU A 85 -1.39 -13.11 -3.94
C GLU A 85 -1.92 -12.60 -5.28
N VAL A 86 -1.58 -13.30 -6.36
CA VAL A 86 -2.34 -13.23 -7.62
C VAL A 86 -3.49 -14.22 -7.53
N ILE A 87 -4.72 -13.73 -7.57
CA ILE A 87 -5.94 -14.49 -7.35
C ILE A 87 -6.62 -14.74 -8.70
N PRO A 88 -6.79 -16.00 -9.13
CA PRO A 88 -7.57 -16.34 -10.31
C PRO A 88 -8.99 -15.78 -10.22
N ASP A 89 -9.53 -15.26 -11.33
CA ASP A 89 -10.83 -14.57 -11.32
C ASP A 89 -11.99 -15.45 -10.80
N ASP A 90 -11.92 -16.77 -11.01
CA ASP A 90 -12.88 -17.76 -10.51
C ASP A 90 -12.77 -18.07 -9.01
N GLU A 91 -11.68 -17.66 -8.37
CA GLU A 91 -11.50 -17.74 -6.91
C GLU A 91 -11.88 -16.44 -6.19
N VAL A 92 -12.15 -15.35 -6.93
CA VAL A 92 -12.49 -14.06 -6.33
C VAL A 92 -13.89 -14.11 -5.72
N THR A 93 -13.96 -13.85 -4.42
CA THR A 93 -15.23 -13.83 -3.69
C THR A 93 -15.85 -12.43 -3.63
N GLN A 94 -15.01 -11.40 -3.64
CA GLN A 94 -15.42 -10.00 -3.55
C GLN A 94 -14.45 -9.11 -4.33
N TRP A 95 -15.00 -8.12 -5.01
CA TRP A 95 -14.30 -7.12 -5.79
C TRP A 95 -14.45 -5.77 -5.10
N TYR A 96 -13.35 -5.02 -5.01
CA TYR A 96 -13.31 -3.71 -4.36
C TYR A 96 -12.82 -2.63 -5.33
N SER A 97 -13.59 -1.58 -5.51
CA SER A 97 -13.18 -0.39 -6.27
C SER A 97 -13.75 0.86 -5.62
N GLN A 98 -12.90 1.84 -5.30
CA GLN A 98 -13.30 3.08 -4.62
C GLN A 98 -14.27 2.85 -3.44
N ASP A 99 -15.51 3.30 -3.59
CA ASP A 99 -16.62 3.19 -2.65
C ASP A 99 -17.56 2.01 -2.93
N MET A 100 -17.24 1.19 -3.93
CA MET A 100 -18.02 0.05 -4.39
C MET A 100 -17.41 -1.29 -3.96
N ILE A 101 -18.31 -2.21 -3.59
CA ILE A 101 -18.01 -3.61 -3.32
C ILE A 101 -18.99 -4.44 -4.14
N SER A 102 -18.48 -5.44 -4.86
CA SER A 102 -19.29 -6.36 -5.65
C SER A 102 -18.93 -7.80 -5.33
N THR A 103 -19.94 -8.68 -5.29
CA THR A 103 -19.72 -10.14 -5.31
C THR A 103 -19.85 -10.71 -6.72
N LEU A 104 -20.23 -9.90 -7.69
CA LEU A 104 -20.26 -10.25 -9.11
C LEU A 104 -18.99 -9.73 -9.76
N GLN A 105 -18.41 -10.55 -10.65
CA GLN A 105 -17.29 -10.14 -11.47
C GLN A 105 -17.66 -8.88 -12.26
N PRO A 106 -16.80 -7.85 -12.25
CA PRO A 106 -16.93 -6.69 -13.15
C PRO A 106 -16.83 -7.11 -14.61
N ASP A 107 -17.25 -6.22 -15.51
CA ASP A 107 -17.04 -6.44 -16.93
C ASP A 107 -15.53 -6.58 -17.23
N GLU A 108 -15.18 -7.46 -18.18
CA GLU A 108 -13.79 -7.74 -18.59
C GLU A 108 -13.01 -6.47 -18.97
N SER A 109 -13.70 -5.45 -19.53
CA SER A 109 -13.08 -4.17 -19.88
C SER A 109 -12.65 -3.33 -18.68
N ASP A 110 -13.23 -3.58 -17.51
CA ASP A 110 -13.03 -2.81 -16.28
C ASP A 110 -12.44 -3.64 -15.15
N ILE A 111 -12.18 -4.94 -15.35
CA ILE A 111 -11.73 -5.86 -14.30
C ILE A 111 -10.43 -5.40 -13.60
N ASP A 112 -9.54 -4.75 -14.35
CA ASP A 112 -8.28 -4.20 -13.83
C ASP A 112 -8.46 -2.90 -13.00
N GLN A 113 -9.69 -2.40 -12.87
CA GLN A 113 -10.04 -1.27 -12.00
C GLN A 113 -10.52 -1.72 -10.61
N TRP A 114 -10.34 -3.00 -10.27
CA TRP A 114 -10.79 -3.59 -9.02
C TRP A 114 -9.65 -4.34 -8.32
N SER A 115 -9.57 -4.20 -7.00
CA SER A 115 -8.85 -5.15 -6.16
C SER A 115 -9.66 -6.43 -6.04
N ARG A 116 -8.96 -7.56 -5.94
CA ARG A 116 -9.57 -8.88 -5.78
C ARG A 116 -9.42 -9.35 -4.34
N PHE A 117 -10.47 -9.92 -3.77
CA PHE A 117 -10.43 -10.54 -2.46
C PHE A 117 -10.96 -11.97 -2.53
N ARG A 118 -10.11 -12.93 -2.18
CA ARG A 118 -10.50 -14.33 -1.91
C ARG A 118 -10.75 -14.46 -0.42
N LYS A 119 -12.01 -14.69 -0.04
CA LYS A 119 -12.41 -14.93 1.34
C LYS A 119 -12.66 -16.41 1.55
N ASP A 120 -11.67 -17.10 2.11
CA ASP A 120 -11.75 -18.54 2.40
C ASP A 120 -11.18 -18.87 3.78
N GLY A 121 -11.88 -18.42 4.84
CA GLY A 121 -11.40 -18.56 6.22
C GLY A 121 -10.11 -17.77 6.50
N SER A 122 -9.64 -17.75 7.75
CA SER A 122 -8.47 -16.92 8.09
C SER A 122 -7.15 -17.39 7.46
N ALA A 123 -7.05 -18.67 7.09
CA ALA A 123 -5.81 -19.28 6.62
C ALA A 123 -5.63 -19.23 5.10
N ASN A 124 -6.71 -19.21 4.30
CA ASN A 124 -6.61 -19.23 2.83
C ASN A 124 -7.11 -17.91 2.19
N SER A 125 -7.54 -16.93 3.00
CA SER A 125 -7.92 -15.63 2.49
C SER A 125 -6.70 -14.86 2.00
N ALA A 126 -6.83 -14.21 0.85
CA ALA A 126 -5.76 -13.46 0.22
C ALA A 126 -6.31 -12.18 -0.43
N TRP A 127 -5.46 -11.17 -0.53
CA TRP A 127 -5.79 -9.88 -1.14
C TRP A 127 -4.90 -9.63 -2.36
N GLU A 128 -5.51 -9.27 -3.48
CA GLU A 128 -4.78 -8.77 -4.63
C GLU A 128 -5.10 -7.28 -4.80
N PRO A 129 -4.11 -6.37 -4.75
CA PRO A 129 -4.35 -4.97 -5.02
C PRO A 129 -4.72 -4.77 -6.49
N LEU A 130 -5.31 -3.61 -6.82
CA LEU A 130 -5.47 -3.20 -8.22
C LEU A 130 -4.14 -3.41 -8.98
N PRO A 131 -4.20 -3.90 -10.23
CA PRO A 131 -3.01 -4.09 -11.07
C PRO A 131 -2.06 -2.89 -11.08
N GLU A 132 -2.58 -1.69 -11.25
CA GLU A 132 -1.78 -0.45 -11.25
C GLU A 132 -1.10 -0.10 -9.92
N ASN A 133 -1.50 -0.74 -8.82
CA ASN A 133 -0.94 -0.54 -7.49
C ASN A 133 0.07 -1.63 -7.10
N ARG A 134 0.18 -2.72 -7.87
CA ARG A 134 1.05 -3.88 -7.56
C ARG A 134 2.51 -3.48 -7.36
N GLY A 135 3.08 -2.68 -8.25
CA GLY A 135 4.47 -2.24 -8.13
C GLY A 135 4.75 -1.41 -6.88
N THR A 136 3.81 -0.55 -6.49
CA THR A 136 3.97 0.29 -5.30
C THR A 136 3.73 -0.48 -3.99
N VAL A 137 2.90 -1.54 -4.02
CA VAL A 137 2.83 -2.52 -2.92
C VAL A 137 4.15 -3.28 -2.81
N ALA A 138 4.64 -3.84 -3.93
CA ALA A 138 5.88 -4.59 -3.96
C ALA A 138 7.07 -3.80 -3.41
N ARG A 139 7.32 -2.59 -3.92
CA ARG A 139 8.42 -1.74 -3.44
C ARG A 139 8.29 -1.34 -1.97
N ALA A 140 7.08 -1.23 -1.44
CA ALA A 140 6.87 -0.93 -0.03
C ALA A 140 7.17 -2.15 0.87
N VAL A 141 6.76 -3.35 0.45
CA VAL A 141 7.09 -4.61 1.15
C VAL A 141 8.60 -4.86 1.11
N LEU A 142 9.21 -4.81 -0.07
CA LEU A 142 10.65 -5.04 -0.24
C LEU A 142 11.48 -4.02 0.53
N TYR A 143 11.09 -2.74 0.51
CA TYR A 143 11.71 -1.70 1.34
C TYR A 143 11.61 -2.02 2.83
N PHE A 144 10.42 -2.40 3.32
CA PHE A 144 10.20 -2.68 4.73
C PHE A 144 11.15 -3.78 5.22
N TYR A 145 11.24 -4.88 4.49
CA TYR A 145 12.09 -6.01 4.85
C TYR A 145 13.59 -5.76 4.63
N THR A 146 13.95 -4.77 3.82
CA THR A 146 15.33 -4.30 3.70
C THR A 146 15.74 -3.43 4.90
N MET A 147 14.84 -2.55 5.37
CA MET A 147 15.13 -1.63 6.47
C MET A 147 14.94 -2.26 7.85
N TYR A 148 14.09 -3.28 7.94
CA TYR A 148 13.79 -4.02 9.16
C TYR A 148 14.12 -5.50 8.97
N ASP A 149 15.39 -5.75 8.65
CA ASP A 149 15.94 -7.07 8.31
C ASP A 149 15.70 -8.14 9.38
N GLN A 150 15.49 -7.75 10.64
CA GLN A 150 15.14 -8.68 11.71
C GLN A 150 13.83 -9.44 11.48
N PHE A 151 13.00 -9.00 10.52
CA PHE A 151 11.76 -9.70 10.14
C PHE A 151 11.89 -10.48 8.83
N ILE A 152 13.06 -10.53 8.17
CA ILE A 152 13.19 -11.07 6.81
C ILE A 152 12.62 -12.50 6.66
N ASP A 153 12.78 -13.35 7.68
CA ASP A 153 12.25 -14.72 7.71
C ASP A 153 10.70 -14.79 7.74
N GLU A 154 10.02 -13.66 7.88
CA GLU A 154 8.57 -13.54 7.91
C GLU A 154 7.98 -12.94 6.63
N ILE A 155 8.79 -12.63 5.62
CA ILE A 155 8.31 -12.04 4.35
C ILE A 155 7.30 -12.93 3.62
N ASP A 156 7.48 -14.25 3.67
CA ASP A 156 6.57 -15.23 3.04
C ASP A 156 5.16 -15.22 3.63
N LYS A 157 5.00 -14.72 4.87
CA LYS A 157 3.68 -14.53 5.49
C LYS A 157 2.94 -13.30 4.93
N ILE A 158 3.65 -12.40 4.24
CA ILE A 158 3.09 -11.23 3.56
C ILE A 158 2.81 -11.54 2.09
N GLY A 159 3.63 -12.39 1.45
CA GLY A 159 3.46 -12.85 0.09
C GLY A 159 4.77 -13.40 -0.49
N ASP A 160 4.70 -14.04 -1.65
CA ASP A 160 5.87 -14.59 -2.33
C ASP A 160 6.83 -13.48 -2.79
N ILE A 161 8.11 -13.59 -2.42
CA ILE A 161 9.17 -12.66 -2.83
C ILE A 161 9.25 -12.55 -4.35
N ASN A 162 9.18 -13.68 -5.08
CA ASN A 162 9.25 -13.70 -6.54
C ASN A 162 8.08 -12.93 -7.17
N MET A 163 6.89 -13.02 -6.56
CA MET A 163 5.73 -12.24 -6.98
C MET A 163 5.99 -10.73 -6.80
N PHE A 164 6.57 -10.31 -5.67
CA PHE A 164 6.87 -8.89 -5.45
C PHE A 164 7.96 -8.38 -6.40
N LEU A 165 9.01 -9.15 -6.66
CA LEU A 165 10.04 -8.79 -7.64
C LEU A 165 9.42 -8.65 -9.04
N GLN A 166 8.58 -9.60 -9.45
CA GLN A 166 7.86 -9.56 -10.73
C GLN A 166 6.93 -8.34 -10.81
N TRP A 167 6.14 -8.07 -9.76
CA TRP A 167 5.27 -6.88 -9.71
C TRP A 167 6.04 -5.57 -9.79
N ASN A 168 7.23 -5.50 -9.18
CA ASN A 168 8.09 -4.32 -9.29
C ASN A 168 8.60 -4.13 -10.73
N ALA A 169 9.00 -5.21 -11.40
CA ALA A 169 9.47 -5.17 -12.78
C ALA A 169 8.35 -4.80 -13.78
N ASP A 170 7.16 -5.38 -13.62
CA ASP A 170 6.02 -5.15 -14.51
C ASP A 170 5.38 -3.76 -14.32
N HIS A 171 5.51 -3.19 -13.12
CA HIS A 171 4.90 -1.91 -12.75
C HIS A 171 5.96 -0.95 -12.20
N PRO A 172 6.77 -0.33 -13.08
CA PRO A 172 7.82 0.60 -12.67
C PRO A 172 7.26 1.83 -11.92
N PRO A 173 8.08 2.51 -11.10
CA PRO A 173 7.67 3.73 -10.41
C PRO A 173 7.14 4.80 -11.37
N SER A 174 6.02 5.40 -10.99
CA SER A 174 5.46 6.57 -11.68
C SER A 174 6.05 7.87 -11.13
N ASP A 175 5.83 8.99 -11.83
CA ASP A 175 6.18 10.33 -11.32
C ASP A 175 5.56 10.60 -9.94
N TRP A 176 4.34 10.10 -9.72
CA TRP A 176 3.64 10.17 -8.44
C TRP A 176 4.38 9.45 -7.32
N ASP A 177 4.94 8.27 -7.60
CA ASP A 177 5.75 7.55 -6.62
C ASP A 177 7.00 8.36 -6.25
N GLY A 178 7.68 8.96 -7.23
CA GLY A 178 8.87 9.80 -7.02
C GLY A 178 8.58 11.06 -6.19
N ILE A 179 7.45 11.73 -6.46
CA ILE A 179 7.00 12.88 -5.66
C ILE A 179 6.70 12.45 -4.22
N ARG A 180 5.97 11.35 -4.05
CA ARG A 180 5.64 10.81 -2.73
C ARG A 180 6.90 10.44 -1.95
N ASN A 181 7.87 9.81 -2.61
CA ASN A 181 9.15 9.44 -2.00
C ASN A 181 9.93 10.66 -1.50
N SER A 182 9.94 11.74 -2.29
CA SER A 182 10.55 13.03 -1.90
C SER A 182 9.83 13.69 -0.72
N ASN A 183 8.49 13.64 -0.68
CA ASN A 183 7.73 14.16 0.45
C ASN A 183 7.96 13.34 1.72
N ALA A 184 8.04 12.02 1.61
CA ALA A 184 8.38 11.15 2.72
C ALA A 184 9.80 11.46 3.23
N GLU A 185 10.79 11.57 2.36
CA GLU A 185 12.16 11.96 2.71
C GLU A 185 12.21 13.30 3.44
N TYR A 186 11.49 14.31 2.95
CA TYR A 186 11.40 15.61 3.63
C TYR A 186 10.86 15.51 5.06
N MET A 187 9.88 14.62 5.29
CA MET A 187 9.19 14.47 6.58
C MET A 187 9.91 13.54 7.57
N GLN A 188 10.40 12.38 7.13
CA GLN A 188 11.05 11.38 8.01
C GLN A 188 12.57 11.29 7.88
N GLY A 189 13.17 11.92 6.87
CA GLY A 189 14.63 12.02 6.70
C GLY A 189 15.29 10.86 5.96
N ASN A 190 14.52 9.87 5.51
CA ASN A 190 15.01 8.74 4.71
C ASN A 190 14.13 8.50 3.47
N ARG A 191 14.71 7.82 2.48
CA ARG A 191 14.13 7.61 1.15
C ARG A 191 13.97 6.11 0.88
N ASN A 192 12.93 5.71 0.16
CA ASN A 192 12.83 4.35 -0.35
C ASN A 192 13.68 4.25 -1.64
N PRO A 193 14.84 3.56 -1.62
CA PRO A 193 15.73 3.49 -2.77
C PRO A 193 15.11 2.75 -3.95
N TYR A 194 14.14 1.86 -3.71
CA TYR A 194 13.48 1.08 -4.77
C TYR A 194 12.50 1.90 -5.60
N VAL A 195 12.13 3.09 -5.15
CA VAL A 195 11.37 4.03 -5.99
C VAL A 195 12.29 4.76 -6.98
N ASP A 196 13.54 5.04 -6.61
CA ASP A 196 14.48 5.72 -7.50
C ASP A 196 15.26 4.74 -8.39
N TYR A 197 15.53 3.55 -7.85
CA TYR A 197 16.32 2.48 -8.48
C TYR A 197 15.57 1.14 -8.33
N PRO A 198 14.48 0.92 -9.08
CA PRO A 198 13.65 -0.29 -8.94
C PRO A 198 14.43 -1.59 -9.18
N ASP A 199 15.44 -1.57 -10.06
CA ASP A 199 16.28 -2.74 -10.35
C ASP A 199 17.16 -3.17 -9.15
N MET A 200 17.27 -2.36 -8.10
CA MET A 200 17.99 -2.75 -6.88
C MET A 200 17.22 -3.78 -6.06
N CYS A 201 15.91 -3.95 -6.29
CA CYS A 201 15.11 -4.99 -5.65
C CYS A 201 15.70 -6.38 -5.92
N ASP A 202 15.96 -6.71 -7.18
CA ASP A 202 16.45 -8.05 -7.56
C ASP A 202 17.79 -8.37 -6.88
N ARG A 203 18.69 -7.39 -6.82
CA ARG A 203 20.00 -7.55 -6.17
C ARG A 203 19.91 -7.67 -4.66
N ALA A 204 18.94 -7.01 -4.04
CA ALA A 204 18.80 -7.02 -2.59
C ALA A 204 18.20 -8.34 -2.07
N PHE A 205 17.48 -9.07 -2.91
CA PHE A 205 16.78 -10.29 -2.55
C PHE A 205 17.31 -11.54 -3.28
N GLU A 206 18.43 -11.45 -4.00
CA GLU A 206 18.98 -12.54 -4.81
C GLU A 206 19.35 -13.80 -3.99
N ASP A 207 19.72 -13.64 -2.72
CA ASP A 207 20.08 -14.75 -1.83
C ASP A 207 18.86 -15.45 -1.18
N LEU A 208 17.66 -14.89 -1.36
CA LEU A 208 16.41 -15.39 -0.78
C LEU A 208 15.52 -16.14 -1.80
N ILE A 209 15.95 -16.16 -3.08
CA ILE A 209 15.23 -16.79 -4.20
C ILE A 209 15.85 -18.12 -4.64
#